data_AF-A0AAN0J847-F1
#
_entry.id   AF-A0AAN0J847-F1
#
_cell.length_a   1.000
_cell.length_b   1.000
_cell.length_c   1.000
_cell.angle_alpha   90.00
_cell.angle_beta   90.00
_cell.angle_gamma   90.00
#
_symmetry.space_group_name_H-M   'P 1'
#
loop_
_entity.id
_entity.type
_entity.pdbx_description
1 polymer ?
#
loop_
_entity_poly.entity_id
_entity_poly.type
_entity_poly.pdbx_seq_one_letter_code
_entity_poly.pdbx_strand_id
1 'polypeptide(L)'
;MEKRLRIGDLRDVKENLKNAKFDKTAWKTLGNELGLHPNRLTMIEANYKGDVESCFTECLSEWLKKVDDVEKHGGSTYSSLIAALKKMERTADVVDDLGDLLGTEESDKSQALQPKVSPGAELDIKDLNQVDTVLKKALFGAVNWKTLGLRLGLLATTLDCIEAEKSDQPAYLQKVVQKWLEKKDDVKETTWNVLIAAVKDIDNAAAIKIRGILKA
;
A
#
# COMPACT_ATOMS: atom_id res chain seq x y z
N MET A 1 16.00 1.07 -32.35
CA MET A 1 16.53 1.73 -31.13
C MET A 1 15.36 2.42 -30.47
N GLU A 2 14.94 1.99 -29.29
CA GLU A 2 13.87 2.67 -28.56
C GLU A 2 14.37 3.99 -28.00
N LYS A 3 13.58 5.06 -28.16
CA LYS A 3 13.87 6.37 -27.57
C LYS A 3 13.73 6.25 -26.06
N ARG A 4 14.84 6.39 -25.34
CA ARG A 4 14.83 6.53 -23.87
C ARG A 4 14.33 7.91 -23.51
N LEU A 5 13.32 7.96 -22.65
CA LEU A 5 12.74 9.15 -22.10
C LEU A 5 13.57 9.61 -20.90
N ARG A 6 13.74 10.92 -20.81
CA ARG A 6 14.41 11.61 -19.72
C ARG A 6 13.39 12.51 -19.02
N ILE A 7 13.78 13.08 -17.90
CA ILE A 7 12.94 14.03 -17.15
C ILE A 7 12.41 15.20 -18.03
N GLY A 8 13.16 15.60 -19.06
CA GLY A 8 12.73 16.62 -20.03
C GLY A 8 11.55 16.21 -20.92
N ASP A 9 11.32 14.91 -21.11
CA ASP A 9 10.20 14.38 -21.88
C ASP A 9 8.91 14.23 -21.02
N LEU A 10 8.93 14.64 -19.74
CA LEU A 10 7.78 14.52 -18.83
C LEU A 10 6.51 15.20 -19.38
N ARG A 11 6.67 16.34 -20.05
CA ARG A 11 5.54 17.07 -20.66
C ARG A 11 4.89 16.22 -21.75
N ASP A 12 5.69 15.67 -22.65
CA ASP A 12 5.23 14.84 -23.77
C ASP A 12 4.55 13.56 -23.25
N VAL A 13 5.11 12.93 -22.20
CA VAL A 13 4.52 11.75 -21.56
C VAL A 13 3.14 12.08 -20.96
N LYS A 14 3.01 13.20 -20.25
CA LYS A 14 1.73 13.63 -19.67
C LYS A 14 0.69 13.92 -20.75
N GLU A 15 1.08 14.54 -21.85
CA GLU A 15 0.19 14.84 -22.97
C GLU A 15 -0.29 13.56 -23.67
N ASN A 16 0.60 12.59 -23.87
CA ASN A 16 0.24 11.28 -24.42
C ASN A 16 -0.73 10.51 -23.50
N LEU A 17 -0.50 10.52 -22.19
CA LEU A 17 -1.41 9.89 -21.22
C LEU A 17 -2.78 10.58 -21.20
N LYS A 18 -2.81 11.91 -21.36
CA LYS A 18 -4.06 12.67 -21.51
C LYS A 18 -4.80 12.29 -22.81
N ASN A 19 -4.08 12.14 -23.92
CA ASN A 19 -4.66 11.71 -25.20
C ASN A 19 -5.19 10.27 -25.13
N ALA A 20 -4.55 9.41 -24.34
CA ALA A 20 -5.01 8.06 -24.03
C ALA A 20 -6.19 8.02 -23.04
N LYS A 21 -6.71 9.18 -22.59
CA LYS A 21 -7.77 9.30 -21.57
C LYS A 21 -7.47 8.52 -20.29
N PHE A 22 -6.19 8.43 -19.94
CA PHE A 22 -5.77 7.72 -18.73
C PHE A 22 -6.35 8.38 -17.48
N ASP A 23 -6.94 7.57 -16.59
CA ASP A 23 -7.42 8.04 -15.32
C ASP A 23 -6.25 8.33 -14.37
N LYS A 24 -6.00 9.62 -14.11
CA LYS A 24 -4.94 10.09 -13.22
C LYS A 24 -5.07 9.51 -11.80
N THR A 25 -6.26 9.08 -11.37
CA THR A 25 -6.44 8.46 -10.04
C THR A 25 -5.72 7.10 -9.93
N ALA A 26 -5.51 6.41 -11.05
CA ALA A 26 -4.81 5.13 -11.14
C ALA A 26 -3.27 5.26 -11.20
N TRP A 27 -2.73 6.43 -10.86
CA TRP A 27 -1.28 6.72 -10.93
C TRP A 27 -0.42 5.79 -10.09
N LYS A 28 -0.93 5.24 -8.98
CA LYS A 28 -0.21 4.29 -8.13
C LYS A 28 -0.03 2.93 -8.83
N THR A 29 -1.10 2.43 -9.44
CA THR A 29 -1.08 1.19 -10.21
C THR A 29 -0.11 1.32 -11.38
N LEU A 30 -0.19 2.45 -12.09
CA LEU A 30 0.75 2.76 -13.17
C LEU A 30 2.19 2.81 -12.65
N GLY A 31 2.47 3.52 -11.57
CA GLY A 31 3.81 3.61 -10.99
C GLY A 31 4.39 2.25 -10.61
N ASN A 32 3.58 1.36 -10.05
CA ASN A 32 3.99 0.01 -9.71
C ASN A 32 4.35 -0.83 -10.95
N GLU A 33 3.53 -0.75 -12.01
CA GLU A 33 3.80 -1.44 -13.27
C GLU A 33 5.03 -0.88 -14.00
N LEU A 34 5.32 0.40 -13.79
CA LEU A 34 6.53 1.06 -14.28
C LEU A 34 7.79 0.71 -13.47
N GLY A 35 7.66 -0.06 -12.38
CA GLY A 35 8.78 -0.52 -11.55
C GLY A 35 9.13 0.40 -10.38
N LEU A 36 8.27 1.35 -10.02
CA LEU A 36 8.44 2.15 -8.80
C LEU A 36 8.01 1.37 -7.57
N HIS A 37 8.78 1.47 -6.49
CA HIS A 37 8.42 0.75 -5.27
C HIS A 37 7.15 1.30 -4.62
N PRO A 38 6.29 0.43 -4.04
CA PRO A 38 5.10 0.84 -3.30
C PRO A 38 5.38 1.86 -2.18
N ASN A 39 6.55 1.77 -1.55
CA ASN A 39 6.99 2.71 -0.52
C ASN A 39 7.17 4.13 -1.09
N ARG A 40 7.72 4.24 -2.32
CA ARG A 40 7.92 5.53 -2.99
C ARG A 40 6.58 6.14 -3.41
N LEU A 41 5.66 5.33 -3.93
CA LEU A 41 4.30 5.77 -4.25
C LEU A 41 3.56 6.27 -3.00
N THR A 42 3.71 5.57 -1.87
CA THR A 42 3.13 5.99 -0.59
C THR A 42 3.74 7.31 -0.10
N MET A 43 5.05 7.51 -0.31
CA MET A 43 5.73 8.77 0.02
C MET A 43 5.28 9.94 -0.86
N ILE A 44 5.09 9.71 -2.16
CA ILE A 44 4.54 10.71 -3.09
C ILE A 44 3.14 11.14 -2.65
N GLU A 45 2.27 10.18 -2.32
CA GLU A 45 0.94 10.48 -1.80
C GLU A 45 0.97 11.27 -0.50
N ALA A 46 1.90 10.93 0.40
CA ALA A 46 2.08 11.63 1.67
C ALA A 46 2.60 13.07 1.49
N ASN A 47 3.41 13.32 0.46
CA ASN A 47 3.96 14.64 0.14
C ASN A 47 2.93 15.56 -0.52
N TYR A 48 2.03 15.00 -1.33
CA TYR A 48 1.05 15.74 -2.13
C TYR A 48 -0.40 15.36 -1.76
N LYS A 49 -0.69 15.24 -0.45
CA LYS A 49 -1.99 14.77 0.07
C LYS A 49 -3.16 15.50 -0.56
N GLY A 50 -4.01 14.74 -1.26
CA GLY A 50 -5.23 15.25 -1.90
C GLY A 50 -5.03 15.87 -3.28
N ASP A 51 -3.78 16.06 -3.72
CA ASP A 51 -3.45 16.53 -5.07
C ASP A 51 -3.01 15.36 -5.96
N VAL A 52 -4.01 14.76 -6.62
CA VAL A 52 -3.81 13.65 -7.56
C VAL A 52 -2.94 14.07 -8.76
N GLU A 53 -3.04 15.32 -9.20
CA GLU A 53 -2.27 15.83 -10.34
C GLU A 53 -0.79 15.96 -9.98
N SER A 54 -0.48 16.47 -8.80
CA SER A 54 0.88 16.52 -8.27
C SER A 54 1.43 15.13 -8.00
N CYS A 55 0.64 14.22 -7.41
CA CYS A 55 1.04 12.82 -7.21
C CYS A 55 1.37 12.10 -8.52
N PHE A 56 0.51 12.24 -9.53
CA PHE A 56 0.71 11.68 -10.86
C PHE A 56 1.95 12.25 -11.54
N THR A 57 2.17 13.56 -11.40
CA THR A 57 3.36 14.24 -11.96
C THR A 57 4.64 13.75 -11.29
N GLU A 58 4.66 13.61 -9.97
CA GLU A 58 5.84 13.12 -9.24
C GLU A 58 6.10 11.64 -9.54
N CYS A 59 5.05 10.81 -9.67
CA CYS A 59 5.18 9.41 -10.09
C CYS A 59 5.92 9.29 -11.43
N LEU A 60 5.48 10.06 -12.44
CA LEU A 60 6.15 10.07 -13.74
C LEU A 60 7.56 10.67 -13.67
N SER A 61 7.78 11.69 -12.84
CA SER A 61 9.09 12.28 -12.59
C SER A 61 10.07 11.24 -12.04
N GLU A 62 9.67 10.47 -11.03
CA GLU A 62 10.46 9.40 -10.43
C GLU A 62 10.74 8.24 -11.41
N TRP A 63 9.76 7.89 -12.23
CA TRP A 63 9.95 6.91 -13.31
C TRP A 63 10.96 7.40 -14.36
N LEU A 64 10.88 8.65 -14.80
CA LEU A 64 11.80 9.24 -15.80
C LEU A 64 13.22 9.45 -15.25
N LYS A 65 13.35 9.67 -13.94
CA LYS A 65 14.63 9.65 -13.22
C LYS A 65 15.21 8.23 -13.10
N LYS A 66 14.45 7.20 -13.50
CA LYS A 66 14.81 5.77 -13.42
C LYS A 66 15.15 5.34 -12.00
N VAL A 67 14.38 5.84 -11.04
CA VAL A 67 14.60 5.52 -9.64
C VAL A 67 14.05 4.11 -9.38
N ASP A 68 14.65 3.39 -8.45
CA ASP A 68 14.30 2.01 -8.08
C ASP A 68 14.55 0.98 -9.23
N ASP A 69 13.62 0.05 -9.47
CA ASP A 69 13.77 -1.08 -10.38
C ASP A 69 13.32 -0.77 -11.83
N VAL A 70 13.18 0.50 -12.18
CA VAL A 70 12.70 0.94 -13.51
C VAL A 70 13.55 0.37 -14.66
N GLU A 71 14.88 0.25 -14.50
CA GLU A 71 15.73 -0.37 -15.53
C GLU A 71 15.48 -1.88 -15.69
N LYS A 72 15.02 -2.59 -14.63
CA LYS A 72 14.62 -4.00 -14.74
C LYS A 72 13.27 -4.18 -15.44
N HIS A 73 12.41 -3.16 -15.40
CA HIS A 73 11.10 -3.12 -16.04
C HIS A 73 11.12 -2.55 -17.48
N GLY A 74 12.27 -2.55 -18.14
CA GLY A 74 12.43 -2.06 -19.52
C GLY A 74 12.82 -0.58 -19.63
N GLY A 75 13.14 0.06 -18.51
CA GLY A 75 13.60 1.45 -18.44
C GLY A 75 12.50 2.48 -18.66
N SER A 76 12.89 3.75 -18.68
CA SER A 76 12.01 4.87 -19.02
C SER A 76 11.82 4.96 -20.55
N THR A 77 11.01 4.09 -21.16
CA THR A 77 10.72 4.10 -22.60
C THR A 77 9.21 4.19 -22.85
N TYR A 78 8.81 4.64 -24.05
CA TYR A 78 7.39 4.60 -24.42
C TYR A 78 6.86 3.17 -24.48
N SER A 79 7.69 2.20 -24.85
CA SER A 79 7.30 0.80 -24.92
C SER A 79 7.00 0.21 -23.55
N SER A 80 7.80 0.53 -22.52
CA SER A 80 7.51 0.11 -21.15
C SER A 80 6.25 0.79 -20.61
N LEU A 81 6.03 2.07 -20.94
CA LEU A 81 4.78 2.77 -20.61
C LEU A 81 3.56 2.13 -21.26
N ILE A 82 3.62 1.83 -22.55
CA ILE A 82 2.52 1.18 -23.29
C ILE A 82 2.30 -0.25 -22.75
N ALA A 83 3.36 -0.98 -22.42
CA ALA A 83 3.24 -2.32 -21.84
C ALA A 83 2.57 -2.27 -20.45
N ALA A 84 2.94 -1.31 -19.61
CA ALA A 84 2.31 -1.07 -18.31
C ALA A 84 0.82 -0.73 -18.48
N LEU A 85 0.48 0.20 -19.37
CA LEU A 85 -0.91 0.57 -19.66
C LEU A 85 -1.73 -0.61 -20.21
N LYS A 86 -1.18 -1.37 -21.16
CA LYS A 86 -1.84 -2.58 -21.70
C LYS A 86 -2.02 -3.66 -20.63
N LYS A 87 -1.08 -3.77 -19.70
CA LYS A 87 -1.21 -4.72 -18.59
C LYS A 87 -2.31 -4.29 -17.63
N MET A 88 -2.44 -3.00 -17.37
CA MET A 88 -3.56 -2.42 -16.61
C MET A 88 -4.91 -2.63 -17.30
N GLU A 89 -4.98 -2.44 -18.62
CA GLU A 89 -6.19 -2.66 -19.43
C GLU A 89 -6.55 -4.16 -19.50
N ARG A 90 -5.57 -5.04 -19.74
CA ARG A 90 -5.80 -6.50 -19.69
C ARG A 90 -6.27 -6.97 -18.32
N THR A 91 -5.73 -6.42 -17.23
CA THR A 91 -6.22 -6.74 -15.89
C THR A 91 -7.63 -6.22 -15.64
N ALA A 92 -8.21 -5.37 -16.48
CA ALA A 92 -9.64 -5.09 -16.48
C ALA A 92 -10.41 -6.14 -17.30
N ASP A 93 -9.89 -6.55 -18.47
CA ASP A 93 -10.54 -7.54 -19.35
C ASP A 93 -10.58 -8.99 -18.77
N VAL A 94 -9.54 -9.46 -18.06
CA VAL A 94 -9.59 -10.83 -17.46
C VAL A 94 -10.63 -10.94 -16.33
N VAL A 95 -11.12 -9.81 -15.84
CA VAL A 95 -12.18 -9.74 -14.83
C VAL A 95 -13.56 -9.94 -15.47
N ASP A 96 -13.71 -9.55 -16.74
CA ASP A 96 -14.95 -9.72 -17.52
C ASP A 96 -15.16 -11.18 -17.97
N ASP A 97 -14.12 -11.90 -18.42
CA ASP A 97 -14.26 -13.29 -18.89
C ASP A 97 -14.51 -14.32 -17.76
N LEU A 98 -14.11 -14.02 -16.52
CA LEU A 98 -14.54 -14.77 -15.32
C LEU A 98 -15.96 -14.37 -14.86
N GLY A 99 -16.52 -13.33 -15.48
CA GLY A 99 -17.87 -12.81 -15.28
C GLY A 99 -18.95 -13.81 -15.66
N ASP A 100 -18.82 -14.44 -16.82
CA ASP A 100 -19.91 -15.18 -17.48
C ASP A 100 -20.20 -16.59 -16.93
N LEU A 101 -19.29 -17.21 -16.18
CA LEU A 101 -19.56 -18.49 -15.49
C LEU A 101 -20.38 -18.33 -14.20
N LEU A 102 -20.55 -17.10 -13.72
CA LEU A 102 -21.32 -16.74 -12.54
C LEU A 102 -22.18 -15.50 -12.84
N GLY A 103 -23.24 -15.63 -13.64
CA GLY A 103 -24.34 -14.64 -13.71
C GLY A 103 -25.33 -14.94 -12.57
N THR A 104 -25.68 -13.99 -11.70
CA THR A 104 -26.62 -12.90 -12.03
C THR A 104 -26.24 -11.55 -11.42
N GLU A 105 -26.29 -10.54 -12.28
CA GLU A 105 -26.39 -9.10 -12.00
C GLU A 105 -27.66 -8.78 -11.17
N GLU A 106 -27.76 -7.74 -10.34
CA GLU A 106 -27.40 -6.34 -10.59
C GLU A 106 -26.73 -5.67 -9.36
N SER A 107 -25.44 -5.35 -9.45
CA SER A 107 -24.48 -6.01 -10.34
C SER A 107 -23.48 -6.72 -9.46
N ASP A 108 -23.96 -7.84 -8.94
CA ASP A 108 -23.37 -8.67 -7.92
C ASP A 108 -21.96 -9.14 -8.33
N LYS A 109 -20.95 -8.72 -7.57
CA LYS A 109 -19.73 -9.47 -7.27
C LYS A 109 -18.95 -8.78 -6.16
N SER A 110 -19.52 -8.88 -4.97
CA SER A 110 -18.68 -9.13 -3.81
C SER A 110 -18.05 -10.52 -3.94
N GLN A 111 -16.82 -10.68 -3.44
CA GLN A 111 -15.99 -11.90 -3.35
C GLN A 111 -15.09 -12.21 -4.56
N ALA A 112 -13.79 -12.50 -4.42
CA ALA A 112 -12.95 -12.56 -3.23
C ALA A 112 -11.46 -12.62 -3.64
N LEU A 113 -10.64 -11.86 -2.94
CA LEU A 113 -9.50 -12.46 -2.23
C LEU A 113 -9.57 -11.93 -0.80
N GLN A 114 -10.59 -12.39 -0.07
CA GLN A 114 -10.55 -12.41 1.38
C GLN A 114 -9.66 -13.61 1.74
N PRO A 115 -8.40 -13.43 2.19
CA PRO A 115 -7.81 -14.49 2.98
C PRO A 115 -8.78 -14.76 4.12
N LYS A 116 -9.15 -16.02 4.34
CA LYS A 116 -9.83 -16.44 5.57
C LYS A 116 -8.86 -16.16 6.71
N VAL A 117 -8.82 -14.91 7.17
CA VAL A 117 -8.01 -14.49 8.30
C VAL A 117 -8.76 -14.94 9.53
N SER A 118 -8.51 -16.18 9.94
CA SER A 118 -8.91 -16.60 11.27
C SER A 118 -8.25 -15.62 12.26
N PRO A 119 -8.99 -15.02 13.21
CA PRO A 119 -8.40 -14.09 14.18
C PRO A 119 -7.29 -14.70 15.05
N GLY A 120 -7.22 -16.03 15.11
CA GLY A 120 -6.15 -16.79 15.74
C GLY A 120 -5.04 -17.27 14.79
N ALA A 121 -5.05 -16.86 13.52
CA ALA A 121 -3.95 -17.12 12.61
C ALA A 121 -2.73 -16.30 13.05
N GLU A 122 -1.58 -16.96 13.03
CA GLU A 122 -0.29 -16.33 13.28
C GLU A 122 0.06 -15.42 12.09
N LEU A 123 0.42 -14.18 12.39
CA LEU A 123 0.83 -13.19 11.41
C LEU A 123 2.35 -13.16 11.31
N ASP A 124 2.83 -13.07 10.08
CA ASP A 124 4.24 -12.94 9.75
C ASP A 124 4.55 -11.57 9.12
N ILE A 125 5.82 -11.35 8.78
CA ILE A 125 6.28 -10.10 8.18
C ILE A 125 5.61 -9.79 6.82
N LYS A 126 5.11 -10.80 6.10
CA LYS A 126 4.40 -10.65 4.82
C LYS A 126 3.00 -10.07 5.02
N ASP A 127 2.42 -10.29 6.21
CA ASP A 127 1.12 -9.74 6.60
C ASP A 127 1.19 -8.26 7.03
N LEU A 128 2.39 -7.66 7.09
CA LEU A 128 2.58 -6.26 7.48
C LEU A 128 1.69 -5.29 6.69
N ASN A 129 1.61 -5.45 5.36
CA ASN A 129 0.78 -4.60 4.51
C ASN A 129 -0.72 -4.77 4.81
N GLN A 130 -1.13 -5.99 5.17
CA GLN A 130 -2.50 -6.28 5.54
C GLN A 130 -2.85 -5.64 6.88
N VAL A 131 -1.98 -5.80 7.89
CA VAL A 131 -2.14 -5.18 9.21
C VAL A 131 -2.22 -3.67 9.11
N ASP A 132 -1.31 -3.05 8.36
CA ASP A 132 -1.31 -1.60 8.13
C ASP A 132 -2.61 -1.12 7.43
N THR A 133 -3.08 -1.84 6.42
CA THR A 133 -4.34 -1.53 5.73
C THR A 133 -5.53 -1.59 6.67
N VAL A 134 -5.60 -2.61 7.52
CA VAL A 134 -6.71 -2.78 8.47
C VAL A 134 -6.69 -1.70 9.55
N LEU A 135 -5.51 -1.36 10.09
CA LEU A 135 -5.36 -0.27 11.06
C LEU A 135 -5.76 1.09 10.46
N LYS A 136 -5.38 1.35 9.20
CA LYS A 136 -5.78 2.57 8.46
C LYS A 136 -7.30 2.61 8.24
N LYS A 137 -7.91 1.52 7.76
CA LYS A 137 -9.37 1.42 7.58
C LYS A 137 -10.13 1.56 8.90
N ALA A 138 -9.55 1.09 10.00
CA ALA A 138 -10.10 1.26 11.34
C ALA A 138 -9.95 2.69 11.88
N LEU A 139 -9.23 3.57 11.17
CA LEU A 139 -8.87 4.92 11.58
C LEU A 139 -8.08 4.94 12.89
N PHE A 140 -7.28 3.90 13.15
CA PHE A 140 -6.43 3.85 14.34
C PHE A 140 -5.33 4.91 14.23
N GLY A 141 -5.38 5.92 15.09
CA GLY A 141 -4.53 7.10 14.99
C GLY A 141 -3.05 6.81 15.23
N ALA A 142 -2.18 7.37 14.39
CA ALA A 142 -0.72 7.29 14.49
C ALA A 142 -0.14 7.97 15.75
N VAL A 143 -0.96 8.50 16.66
CA VAL A 143 -0.53 9.15 17.90
C VAL A 143 -0.27 8.15 19.04
N ASN A 144 -0.87 6.95 19.00
CA ASN A 144 -0.82 5.98 20.09
C ASN A 144 0.12 4.79 19.83
N TRP A 145 1.03 4.91 18.87
CA TRP A 145 1.93 3.83 18.45
C TRP A 145 2.84 3.33 19.58
N LYS A 146 3.34 4.21 20.45
CA LYS A 146 4.17 3.81 21.60
C LYS A 146 3.40 2.94 22.58
N THR A 147 2.20 3.37 22.95
CA THR A 147 1.31 2.62 23.84
C THR A 147 0.93 1.28 23.23
N LEU A 148 0.66 1.25 21.92
CA LEU A 148 0.41 0.01 21.20
C LEU A 148 1.62 -0.92 21.26
N GLY A 149 2.82 -0.42 20.96
CA GLY A 149 4.05 -1.22 20.99
C GLY A 149 4.31 -1.86 22.35
N LEU A 150 4.14 -1.11 23.45
CA LEU A 150 4.28 -1.65 24.80
C LEU A 150 3.25 -2.77 25.09
N ARG A 151 2.00 -2.58 24.66
CA ARG A 151 0.92 -3.59 24.83
C ARG A 151 1.14 -4.83 23.98
N LEU A 152 1.82 -4.70 22.85
CA LEU A 152 2.20 -5.79 21.98
C LEU A 152 3.43 -6.56 22.50
N GLY A 153 4.10 -6.09 23.55
CA GLY A 153 5.26 -6.75 24.17
C GLY A 153 6.62 -6.21 23.72
N LEU A 154 6.66 -5.08 22.99
CA LEU A 154 7.91 -4.42 22.64
C LEU A 154 8.44 -3.61 23.83
N LEU A 155 9.76 -3.60 24.01
CA LEU A 155 10.40 -2.82 25.08
C LEU A 155 10.39 -1.32 24.77
N ALA A 156 10.35 -0.50 25.82
CA ALA A 156 10.46 0.95 25.69
C ALA A 156 11.72 1.36 24.91
N THR A 157 12.84 0.66 25.11
CA THR A 157 14.10 0.90 24.38
C THR A 157 13.95 0.70 22.87
N THR A 158 13.19 -0.29 22.42
CA THR A 158 12.89 -0.52 21.00
C THR A 158 12.04 0.61 20.43
N LEU A 159 11.08 1.11 21.20
CA LEU A 159 10.21 2.23 20.81
C LEU A 159 10.96 3.56 20.78
N ASP A 160 11.87 3.79 21.73
CA ASP A 160 12.73 4.97 21.77
C ASP A 160 13.73 4.96 20.60
N CYS A 161 14.21 3.78 20.17
CA CYS A 161 14.99 3.66 18.94
C CYS A 161 14.17 4.03 17.70
N ILE A 162 12.90 3.64 17.63
CA ILE A 162 11.98 4.01 16.54
C ILE A 162 11.73 5.52 16.52
N GLU A 163 11.61 6.16 17.69
CA GLU A 163 11.44 7.61 17.80
C GLU A 163 12.73 8.39 17.48
N ALA A 164 13.88 7.85 17.86
CA ALA A 164 15.18 8.47 17.59
C ALA A 164 15.53 8.44 16.09
N GLU A 165 14.97 7.50 15.33
CA GLU A 165 14.98 7.56 13.88
C GLU A 165 14.15 8.77 13.43
N LYS A 166 14.83 9.82 12.91
CA LYS A 166 14.23 11.07 12.39
C LYS A 166 13.37 10.85 11.13
N SER A 167 12.37 9.99 11.24
CA SER A 167 11.44 9.56 10.21
C SER A 167 10.07 10.13 10.55
N ASP A 168 9.26 10.49 9.56
CA ASP A 168 7.96 11.13 9.82
C ASP A 168 7.03 10.29 10.72
N GLN A 169 6.29 10.95 11.61
CA GLN A 169 5.32 10.35 12.55
C GLN A 169 4.40 9.24 12.00
N PRO A 170 3.82 9.33 10.78
CA PRO A 170 2.99 8.25 10.22
C PRO A 170 3.73 6.92 10.01
N ALA A 171 5.06 6.91 9.97
CA ALA A 171 5.86 5.69 9.80
C ALA A 171 6.10 4.93 11.12
N TYR A 172 5.90 5.56 12.28
CA TYR A 172 6.19 4.91 13.57
C TYR A 172 5.24 3.75 13.86
N LEU A 173 3.95 3.90 13.56
CA LEU A 173 2.97 2.82 13.72
C LEU A 173 3.34 1.61 12.87
N GLN A 174 3.72 1.85 11.60
CA GLN A 174 4.15 0.78 10.70
C GLN A 174 5.41 0.07 11.22
N LYS A 175 6.39 0.82 11.74
CA LYS A 175 7.61 0.25 12.34
C LYS A 175 7.33 -0.55 13.61
N VAL A 176 6.39 -0.12 14.44
CA VAL A 176 5.93 -0.89 15.60
C VAL A 176 5.33 -2.21 15.17
N VAL A 177 4.39 -2.18 14.22
CA VAL A 177 3.76 -3.40 13.70
C VAL A 177 4.81 -4.32 13.08
N GLN A 178 5.75 -3.76 12.32
CA GLN A 178 6.86 -4.53 11.75
C GLN A 178 7.68 -5.23 12.84
N LYS A 179 8.11 -4.51 13.87
CA LYS A 179 8.93 -5.06 14.96
C LYS A 179 8.16 -6.10 15.78
N TRP A 180 6.86 -5.91 15.94
CA TRP A 180 5.98 -6.90 16.54
C TRP A 180 5.87 -8.18 15.70
N LEU A 181 5.65 -8.06 14.38
CA LEU A 181 5.60 -9.22 13.46
C LEU A 181 6.94 -9.95 13.35
N GLU A 182 8.07 -9.25 13.53
CA GLU A 182 9.41 -9.84 13.66
C GLU A 182 9.62 -10.61 14.98
N LYS A 183 8.61 -10.63 15.88
CA LYS A 183 8.68 -11.18 17.24
C LYS A 183 9.89 -10.67 18.03
N LYS A 184 10.21 -9.38 17.86
CA LYS A 184 11.29 -8.75 18.60
C LYS A 184 10.92 -8.62 20.08
N ASP A 185 11.90 -8.66 20.97
CA ASP A 185 11.72 -8.52 22.43
C ASP A 185 10.88 -9.66 23.07
N ASP A 186 9.88 -9.35 23.90
CA ASP A 186 9.03 -10.33 24.62
C ASP A 186 7.68 -10.57 23.91
N VAL A 187 7.68 -10.48 22.58
CA VAL A 187 6.48 -10.73 21.78
C VAL A 187 6.18 -12.22 21.75
N LYS A 188 5.17 -12.63 22.50
CA LYS A 188 4.78 -14.05 22.66
C LYS A 188 3.96 -14.57 21.48
N GLU A 189 3.05 -13.73 20.96
CA GLU A 189 2.12 -14.11 19.90
C GLU A 189 1.86 -12.93 18.97
N THR A 190 1.86 -13.21 17.66
CA THR A 190 1.60 -12.23 16.59
C THR A 190 0.26 -12.52 15.93
N THR A 191 -0.84 -12.55 16.68
CA THR A 191 -2.17 -12.84 16.12
C THR A 191 -3.04 -11.57 16.04
N TRP A 192 -4.05 -11.59 15.18
CA TRP A 192 -5.05 -10.52 15.13
C TRP A 192 -5.77 -10.34 16.46
N ASN A 193 -6.01 -11.41 17.22
CA ASN A 193 -6.59 -11.32 18.55
C ASN A 193 -5.73 -10.48 19.51
N VAL A 194 -4.40 -10.66 19.51
CA VAL A 194 -3.47 -9.87 20.32
C VAL A 194 -3.50 -8.42 19.89
N LEU A 195 -3.44 -8.15 18.57
CA LEU A 195 -3.52 -6.78 18.06
C LEU A 195 -4.84 -6.11 18.42
N ILE A 196 -5.98 -6.80 18.24
CA ILE A 196 -7.31 -6.29 18.56
C ILE A 196 -7.45 -6.02 20.05
N ALA A 197 -6.89 -6.87 20.92
CA ALA A 197 -6.90 -6.65 22.37
C ALA A 197 -6.08 -5.41 22.74
N ALA A 198 -4.85 -5.30 22.21
CA ALA A 198 -3.99 -4.14 22.44
C ALA A 198 -4.61 -2.84 21.91
N VAL A 199 -5.22 -2.87 20.72
CA VAL A 199 -5.95 -1.73 20.17
C VAL A 199 -7.19 -1.42 21.00
N LYS A 200 -7.93 -2.41 21.50
CA LYS A 200 -9.15 -2.19 22.29
C LYS A 200 -8.88 -1.42 23.59
N ASP A 201 -7.74 -1.70 24.23
CA ASP A 201 -7.30 -1.02 25.44
C ASP A 201 -6.94 0.46 25.20
N ILE A 202 -6.67 0.84 23.95
CA ILE A 202 -6.27 2.19 23.54
C ILE A 202 -7.45 2.95 22.91
N ASP A 203 -8.12 2.30 21.96
CA ASP A 203 -9.24 2.78 21.18
C ASP A 203 -10.21 1.62 20.89
N ASN A 204 -11.23 1.50 21.75
CA ASN A 204 -12.27 0.50 21.61
C ASN A 204 -13.07 0.64 20.31
N ALA A 205 -13.22 1.85 19.76
CA ALA A 205 -13.94 2.06 18.50
C ALA A 205 -13.13 1.53 17.30
N ALA A 206 -11.82 1.76 17.28
CA ALA A 206 -10.94 1.17 16.28
C ALA A 206 -10.95 -0.37 16.37
N ALA A 207 -10.89 -0.96 17.56
CA ALA A 207 -10.94 -2.41 17.73
C ALA A 207 -12.23 -3.06 17.20
N ILE A 208 -13.38 -2.39 17.39
CA ILE A 208 -14.66 -2.85 16.84
C ILE A 208 -14.62 -2.82 15.31
N LYS A 209 -14.08 -1.76 14.71
CA LYS A 209 -13.93 -1.66 13.25
C LYS A 209 -13.00 -2.73 12.69
N ILE A 210 -11.87 -3.00 13.34
CA ILE A 210 -10.95 -4.08 12.96
C ILE A 210 -11.68 -5.43 12.94
N ARG A 211 -12.43 -5.74 14.00
CA ARG A 211 -13.24 -6.98 14.06
C ARG A 211 -14.27 -7.05 12.95
N GLY A 212 -14.87 -5.91 12.57
CA GLY A 212 -15.79 -5.83 11.43
C GLY A 212 -15.08 -6.12 10.11
N ILE A 213 -13.90 -5.52 9.89
CA ILE A 213 -13.08 -5.70 8.68
C ILE A 213 -12.60 -7.14 8.51
N LEU A 214 -12.30 -7.86 9.60
CA LEU A 214 -11.83 -9.24 9.55
C LEU A 214 -12.96 -10.29 9.44
N LYS A 215 -14.22 -9.87 9.65
CA LYS A 215 -15.41 -10.74 9.56
C LYS A 215 -16.21 -10.53 8.28
N ALA A 216 -16.06 -9.36 7.65
CA ALA A 216 -16.62 -9.01 6.34
C ALA A 216 -15.77 -9.63 5.23
#